data_AF-A0A925G4T4-F1
#
_entry.id   AF-A0A925G4T4-F1
#
_cell.length_a   1.000
_cell.length_b   1.000
_cell.length_c   1.000
_cell.angle_alpha   90.00
_cell.angle_beta   90.00
_cell.angle_gamma   90.00
#
_symmetry.space_group_name_H-M   'P 1'
#
loop_
_entity.id
_entity.type
_entity.pdbx_description
1 polymer ?
#
loop_
_entity_poly.entity_id
_entity_poly.type
_entity_poly.pdbx_seq_one_letter_code
_entity_poly.pdbx_strand_id
1 'polypeptide(L)' 'MPSVKENIIKEIQGIDDENLLIEFQKLLHNMQDKKQVLYLNDEQSANIQEAREDYIAGRHQSTNNLFGDLINE' A
#
# COMPACT_ATOMS: atom_id res chain seq x y z
N MET A 1 -7.82 15.54 -6.18
CA MET A 1 -8.33 14.14 -6.12
C MET A 1 -8.18 13.66 -4.69
N PRO A 2 -9.20 13.02 -4.09
CA PRO A 2 -9.04 12.41 -2.79
C PRO A 2 -7.98 11.31 -2.88
N SER A 3 -7.11 11.27 -1.90
CA SER A 3 -6.12 10.20 -1.74
C SER A 3 -6.81 8.85 -1.57
N VAL A 4 -6.12 7.76 -1.90
CA VAL A 4 -6.60 6.39 -1.65
C VAL A 4 -7.03 6.20 -0.20
N LYS A 5 -6.30 6.82 0.74
CA LYS A 5 -6.64 6.85 2.17
C LYS A 5 -8.00 7.48 2.45
N GLU A 6 -8.30 8.63 1.84
CA GLU A 6 -9.57 9.34 2.05
C GLU A 6 -10.77 8.58 1.47
N ASN A 7 -10.59 7.88 0.34
CA ASN A 7 -11.63 7.02 -0.23
C ASN A 7 -11.93 5.83 0.69
N ILE A 8 -10.90 5.18 1.23
CA ILE A 8 -11.07 4.06 2.17
C ILE A 8 -11.81 4.52 3.43
N ILE A 9 -11.48 5.69 3.98
CA ILE A 9 -12.18 6.23 5.16
C ILE A 9 -13.66 6.45 4.87
N LYS A 10 -14.00 7.03 3.71
CA LYS A 10 -15.39 7.26 3.31
C LYS A 10 -16.18 5.97 3.17
N GLU A 11 -15.61 4.94 2.54
CA GLU A 11 -16.26 3.64 2.39
C GLU A 11 -16.54 2.99 3.76
N ILE A 12 -15.58 3.05 4.68
CA ILE A 12 -15.76 2.51 6.05
C ILE A 12 -16.84 3.27 6.83
N GLN A 13 -16.87 4.61 6.70
CA GLN A 13 -17.87 5.45 7.36
C GLN A 13 -19.29 5.24 6.82
N GLY A 14 -19.43 4.70 5.60
CA GLY A 14 -20.72 4.36 5.00
C GLY A 14 -21.26 2.98 5.38
N ILE A 15 -20.54 2.22 6.23
CA ILE A 15 -21.00 0.91 6.70
C ILE A 15 -21.91 1.09 7.91
N ASP A 16 -23.20 0.82 7.73
CA ASP A 16 -24.21 0.86 8.79
C ASP A 16 -24.35 -0.48 9.55
N ASP A 17 -23.73 -1.56 9.05
CA ASP A 17 -23.73 -2.87 9.70
C ASP A 17 -22.60 -2.99 10.74
N GLU A 18 -22.97 -2.95 12.01
CA GLU A 18 -22.05 -3.06 13.15
C GLU A 18 -21.25 -4.38 13.13
N ASN A 19 -21.84 -5.49 12.69
CA ASN A 19 -21.11 -6.76 12.61
C ASN A 19 -20.00 -6.71 11.55
N LEU A 20 -20.27 -6.04 10.43
CA LEU A 20 -19.29 -5.86 9.37
C LEU A 20 -18.13 -4.96 9.83
N LEU A 21 -18.42 -3.90 10.60
CA LEU A 21 -17.40 -3.04 11.20
C LEU A 21 -16.51 -3.81 12.18
N ILE A 22 -17.10 -4.69 13.00
CA ILE A 22 -16.37 -5.56 13.93
C ILE A 22 -15.43 -6.52 13.18
N GLU A 23 -15.90 -7.17 12.12
CA GLU A 23 -15.06 -8.06 11.30
C GLU A 23 -13.95 -7.29 10.58
N PHE A 24 -14.24 -6.07 10.10
CA PHE A 24 -13.23 -5.20 9.49
C PHE A 24 -12.14 -4.78 10.50
N GLN A 25 -12.54 -4.45 11.73
CA GLN A 25 -11.61 -4.13 12.81
C GLN A 25 -10.73 -5.33 13.16
N LYS A 26 -11.30 -6.54 13.26
CA LYS A 26 -10.53 -7.78 13.48
C LYS A 26 -9.53 -8.03 12.36
N LEU A 27 -9.93 -7.81 11.10
CA LEU A 27 -9.04 -7.95 9.94
C LEU A 27 -7.85 -7.00 10.03
N LEU A 28 -8.10 -5.71 10.31
CA LEU A 28 -7.04 -4.71 10.48
C LEU A 28 -6.09 -5.07 11.62
N HIS A 29 -6.64 -5.51 12.75
CA HIS A 29 -5.84 -5.93 13.90
C HIS A 29 -4.99 -7.15 13.57
N ASN A 30 -5.55 -8.15 12.90
CA ASN A 30 -4.82 -9.34 12.44
C ASN A 30 -3.71 -8.99 11.44
N MET A 31 -3.91 -7.99 10.58
CA MET A 31 -2.86 -7.49 9.67
C MET A 31 -1.74 -6.75 10.41
N GLN A 32 -2.07 -5.98 11.45
CA GLN A 32 -1.08 -5.28 12.28
C GLN A 32 -0.29 -6.26 13.16
N ASP A 33 -0.95 -7.26 13.73
CA ASP A 33 -0.37 -8.24 14.64
C ASP A 33 0.41 -9.33 13.91
N LYS A 34 0.09 -9.60 12.64
CA LYS A 34 0.98 -10.32 11.74
C LYS A 34 2.16 -9.42 11.36
N LYS A 35 3.07 -9.20 12.32
CA LYS A 35 4.48 -8.94 12.01
C LYS A 35 5.04 -10.17 11.29
N GLN A 36 4.75 -10.31 10.00
CA GLN A 36 5.46 -11.24 9.15
C GLN A 36 6.88 -10.75 9.03
N VAL A 37 7.79 -11.42 9.74
CA VAL A 37 9.22 -11.31 9.47
C VAL A 37 9.44 -11.99 8.12
N LEU A 38 9.58 -11.19 7.07
CA LEU A 38 9.95 -11.67 5.75
C LEU A 38 11.46 -11.91 5.75
N TYR A 39 11.86 -13.17 5.59
CA TYR A 39 13.25 -13.51 5.34
C TYR A 39 13.52 -13.29 3.85
N LEU A 40 14.29 -12.25 3.56
CA LEU A 40 14.71 -11.91 2.21
C LEU A 40 16.03 -12.61 1.90
N ASN A 41 16.22 -13.02 0.65
CA ASN A 41 17.56 -13.39 0.18
C ASN A 41 18.41 -12.12 -0.08
N ASP A 42 19.70 -12.31 -0.40
CA ASP A 42 20.63 -11.21 -0.58
C ASP A 42 20.22 -10.26 -1.73
N GLU A 43 19.74 -10.83 -2.84
CA GLU A 43 19.28 -10.07 -4.01
C GLU A 43 18.04 -9.21 -3.68
N GLN A 44 17.05 -9.80 -3.00
CA GLN A 44 15.84 -9.11 -2.59
C GLN A 44 16.14 -7.99 -1.59
N SER A 45 17.08 -8.22 -0.67
CA SER A 45 17.52 -7.24 0.31
C SER A 45 18.20 -6.05 -0.38
N ALA A 46 19.07 -6.33 -1.35
CA ALA A 46 19.75 -5.30 -2.15
C ALA A 46 18.75 -4.46 -2.96
N ASN A 47 17.80 -5.10 -3.65
CA ASN A 47 16.80 -4.42 -4.47
C ASN A 47 15.90 -3.49 -3.63
N ILE A 48 15.52 -3.91 -2.42
CA ILE A 48 14.72 -3.06 -1.52
C ILE A 48 15.54 -1.88 -1.01
N GLN A 49 16.81 -2.09 -0.70
CA GLN A 49 17.69 -1.03 -0.23
C GLN A 49 17.91 0.02 -1.33
N GLU A 50 18.14 -0.40 -2.57
CA GLU A 50 18.26 0.48 -3.74
C GLU A 50 16.95 1.25 -3.97
N ALA A 51 15.80 0.57 -3.99
CA ALA A 51 14.50 1.22 -4.15
C ALA A 51 14.22 2.26 -3.04
N ARG A 52 14.65 1.99 -1.80
CA ARG A 52 14.55 2.93 -0.69
C ARG A 52 15.42 4.16 -0.90
N GLU A 53 16.65 3.97 -1.37
CA GLU A 53 17.57 5.07 -1.68
C GLU A 53 17.04 5.94 -2.83
N ASP A 54 16.49 5.33 -3.87
CA ASP A 54 15.84 6.05 -4.97
C ASP A 54 14.61 6.82 -4.52
N TYR A 55 13.79 6.25 -3.63
CA TYR A 55 12.65 6.96 -3.06
C TYR A 55 13.09 8.20 -2.29
N ILE A 56 14.09 8.06 -1.40
CA ILE A 56 14.65 9.18 -0.61
C ILE A 56 15.27 10.25 -1.52
N ALA A 57 15.96 9.83 -2.58
CA ALA A 57 16.57 10.73 -3.54
C ALA A 57 15.58 11.34 -4.55
N GLY A 58 14.29 11.01 -4.47
CA GLY A 58 13.28 11.48 -5.40
C GLY A 58 13.39 10.90 -6.81
N ARG A 59 14.17 9.82 -6.99
CA ARG A 59 14.37 9.08 -8.25
C ARG A 59 13.35 7.95 -8.44
N HIS A 60 12.24 7.98 -7.73
CA HIS A 60 11.16 7.02 -7.91
C HIS A 60 10.25 7.47 -9.06
N GLN A 61 9.99 6.57 -10.00
CA GLN A 61 8.99 6.82 -11.03
C GLN A 61 7.60 6.58 -10.45
N SER A 62 6.73 7.60 -10.49
CA SER A 62 5.31 7.37 -10.19
C SER A 62 4.69 6.48 -11.27
N THR A 63 3.63 5.74 -10.94
CA THR A 63 2.87 4.94 -11.90
C THR A 63 2.39 5.77 -13.10
N ASN A 64 2.20 7.08 -12.94
CA ASN A 64 1.89 7.99 -14.04
C ASN A 64 3.03 8.13 -15.06
N ASN A 65 4.29 7.97 -14.63
CA ASN A 65 5.46 8.02 -15.51
C ASN A 65 5.80 6.64 -16.08
N LEU A 66 5.54 5.57 -15.33
CA LEU A 66 5.91 4.20 -15.72
C LEU A 66 4.97 3.61 -16.79
N PHE A 67 3.71 4.05 -16.81
CA PHE A 67 2.66 3.56 -17.72
C PHE A 67 2.13 4.66 -18.65
N GLY A 68 2.78 5.82 -18.73
CA GLY A 68 2.35 6.94 -19.58
C GLY A 68 2.29 6.57 -21.07
N ASP A 69 3.15 5.67 -21.51
CA ASP A 69 3.19 5.17 -22.89
C ASP A 69 2.04 4.18 -23.19
N LEU A 70 1.49 3.52 -22.15
CA LEU A 70 0.37 2.57 -22.28
C LEU A 70 -1.02 3.25 -22.26
N ILE A 71 -1.09 4.54 -21.91
CA ILE A 71 -2.35 5.31 -21.88
C ILE A 71 -2.59 6.04 -23.22
N ASN A 72 -1.59 6.08 -24.11
CA ASN A 72 -1.66 6.74 -25.43
C ASN A 72 -1.73 5.78 -26.64
N GLU A 73 -1.92 4.48 -26.42
CA GLU A 73 -2.36 3.51 -27.45
C GLU A 73 -3.86 3.20 -27.29
#